data_AF-A0A822AII9-F1
#
_entry.id   AF-A0A822AII9-F1
#
_cell.length_a   1.000
_cell.length_b   1.000
_cell.length_c   1.000
_cell.angle_alpha   90.00
_cell.angle_beta   90.00
_cell.angle_gamma   90.00
#
_symmetry.space_group_name_H-M   'P 1'
#
loop_
_entity.id
_entity.type
_entity.pdbx_description
1 polymer ?
#
loop_
_entity_poly.entity_id
_entity_poly.type
_entity_poly.pdbx_seq_one_letter_code
_entity_poly.pdbx_strand_id
1 'polypeptide(L)'
;MDLFGDHIGMESNFQKYSTAQADTQNTPYDYDSIMHYPRDAFSVNGQDTIRPLQAGVTIGNRQTLSVIDIEEVQLAYGCSATGPISPPT
;
A
#
# COMPACT_ATOMS: atom_id res chain seq x y z
N MET A 1 11.16 -0.93 -2.01
CA MET A 1 10.84 -2.25 -2.58
C MET A 1 11.55 -2.40 -3.89
N ASP A 2 11.97 -3.61 -4.20
CA ASP A 2 12.52 -3.96 -5.49
C ASP A 2 11.48 -4.76 -6.27
N LEU A 3 11.41 -4.48 -7.58
CA LEU A 3 10.52 -5.15 -8.52
C LEU A 3 11.29 -6.25 -9.22
N PHE A 4 10.78 -7.48 -9.19
CA PHE A 4 11.39 -8.65 -9.81
C PHE A 4 10.34 -9.45 -10.60
N GLY A 5 10.73 -10.55 -11.21
CA GLY A 5 9.79 -11.53 -11.76
C GLY A 5 9.19 -11.17 -13.12
N ASP A 6 8.57 -12.17 -13.72
CA ASP A 6 7.99 -12.12 -15.06
C ASP A 6 6.55 -11.59 -14.96
N HIS A 7 6.31 -10.37 -15.44
CA HIS A 7 5.02 -9.65 -15.39
C HIS A 7 4.71 -8.99 -16.74
N ILE A 8 4.90 -9.75 -17.83
CA ILE A 8 4.79 -9.28 -19.21
C ILE A 8 3.44 -8.61 -19.46
N GLY A 9 3.49 -7.35 -19.90
CA GLY A 9 2.32 -6.55 -20.26
C GLY A 9 1.59 -5.90 -19.08
N MET A 10 2.08 -6.10 -17.85
CA MET A 10 1.51 -5.53 -16.62
C MET A 10 2.47 -4.55 -15.93
N GLU A 11 3.54 -4.13 -16.61
CA GLU A 11 4.59 -3.25 -16.08
C GLU A 11 4.05 -1.88 -15.66
N SER A 12 2.99 -1.40 -16.33
CA SER A 12 2.34 -0.13 -16.01
C SER A 12 1.74 -0.09 -14.60
N ASN A 13 1.35 -1.24 -14.03
CA ASN A 13 0.80 -1.32 -12.67
C ASN A 13 1.83 -1.00 -11.58
N PHE A 14 3.13 -1.02 -11.91
CA PHE A 14 4.23 -0.73 -11.00
C PHE A 14 4.88 0.64 -11.26
N GLN A 15 4.33 1.44 -12.18
CA GLN A 15 4.82 2.78 -12.44
C GLN A 15 4.57 3.67 -11.23
N LYS A 16 5.64 4.32 -10.76
CA LYS A 16 5.58 5.23 -9.61
C LYS A 16 5.02 6.58 -10.05
N TYR A 17 4.11 7.12 -9.25
CA TYR A 17 3.71 8.51 -9.37
C TYR A 17 4.80 9.44 -8.84
N SER A 18 4.97 10.59 -9.49
CA SER A 18 5.82 11.67 -8.99
C SER A 18 5.16 12.39 -7.81
N THR A 19 5.95 13.17 -7.07
CA THR A 19 5.45 14.03 -5.97
C THR A 19 4.49 15.13 -6.44
N ALA A 20 4.44 15.42 -7.74
CA ALA A 20 3.45 16.33 -8.32
C ALA A 20 2.09 15.66 -8.59
N GLN A 21 2.04 14.32 -8.57
CA GLN A 21 0.85 13.52 -8.88
C GLN A 21 0.26 12.85 -7.64
N ALA A 22 1.08 12.61 -6.62
CA ALA A 22 0.66 11.97 -5.38
C ALA A 22 1.26 12.71 -4.17
N ASP A 23 0.43 12.93 -3.15
CA ASP A 23 0.83 13.48 -1.86
C ASP A 23 0.83 12.35 -0.82
N THR A 24 1.94 12.23 -0.10
CA THR A 24 2.11 11.24 0.98
C THR A 24 1.63 11.77 2.32
N GLN A 25 1.24 13.04 2.42
CA GLN A 25 0.80 13.66 3.67
C GLN A 25 1.82 13.52 4.82
N ASN A 26 3.11 13.36 4.47
CA ASN A 26 4.24 13.12 5.37
C ASN A 26 4.18 11.82 6.21
N THR A 27 3.39 10.83 5.80
CA THR A 27 3.38 9.50 6.43
C THR A 27 4.55 8.63 5.92
N PRO A 28 5.04 7.68 6.72
CA PRO A 28 6.01 6.70 6.25
C PRO A 28 5.37 5.67 5.31
N TYR A 29 6.18 5.00 4.49
CA TYR A 29 5.70 3.91 3.63
C TYR A 29 5.13 2.76 4.46
N ASP A 30 3.86 2.44 4.24
CA ASP A 30 3.17 1.39 4.98
C ASP A 30 3.12 0.07 4.22
N TYR A 31 3.88 -0.91 4.71
CA TYR A 31 3.90 -2.28 4.18
C TYR A 31 2.59 -3.04 4.45
N ASP A 32 1.85 -2.66 5.49
CA ASP A 32 0.61 -3.31 5.93
C ASP A 32 -0.66 -2.61 5.41
N SER A 33 -0.50 -1.53 4.63
CA SER A 33 -1.62 -0.82 4.01
C SER A 33 -2.51 -1.78 3.22
N ILE A 34 -3.82 -1.60 3.31
CA ILE A 34 -4.80 -2.38 2.55
C ILE A 34 -4.62 -2.17 1.03
N MET A 35 -4.04 -1.03 0.64
CA MET A 35 -3.76 -0.66 -0.75
C MET A 35 -2.48 -1.31 -1.27
N HIS A 36 -1.63 -1.86 -0.39
CA HIS A 36 -0.38 -2.48 -0.78
C HIS A 36 -0.61 -3.79 -1.54
N TYR A 37 -0.01 -3.98 -2.71
CA TYR A 37 -0.10 -5.25 -3.46
C TYR A 37 0.56 -6.44 -2.71
N PRO A 38 0.08 -7.68 -2.87
CA PRO A 38 0.78 -8.87 -2.37
C PRO A 38 2.10 -9.11 -3.13
N ARG A 39 2.94 -10.01 -2.62
CA ARG A 39 4.28 -10.30 -3.18
C ARG A 39 4.27 -10.73 -4.63
N ASP A 40 3.25 -11.48 -5.05
CA ASP A 40 3.12 -12.13 -6.36
C ASP A 40 2.15 -11.40 -7.31
N ALA A 41 1.81 -10.14 -7.01
CA ALA A 41 0.87 -9.37 -7.81
C ALA A 41 1.30 -9.33 -9.29
N PHE A 42 0.37 -9.65 -10.19
CA PHE A 42 0.59 -9.67 -11.64
C PHE A 42 1.71 -10.62 -12.12
N SER A 43 2.16 -11.55 -11.28
CA SER A 43 3.13 -12.58 -11.65
C SER A 43 2.53 -13.56 -12.66
N VAL A 44 3.27 -13.87 -13.73
CA VAL A 44 2.84 -14.89 -14.70
C VAL A 44 3.19 -16.32 -14.27
N ASN A 45 4.15 -16.45 -13.34
CA ASN A 45 4.71 -17.74 -12.92
C ASN A 45 4.55 -17.99 -11.40
N GLY A 46 3.82 -17.13 -10.71
CA GLY A 46 3.59 -17.20 -9.25
C GLY A 46 4.81 -16.85 -8.39
N GLN A 47 5.92 -16.38 -9.00
CA GLN A 47 7.06 -15.86 -8.26
C GLN A 47 6.82 -14.42 -7.83
N ASP A 48 7.49 -14.01 -6.75
CA ASP A 48 7.42 -12.63 -6.25
C ASP A 48 7.76 -11.61 -7.33
N THR A 49 6.87 -10.64 -7.51
CA THR A 49 7.10 -9.42 -8.28
C THR A 49 7.46 -8.24 -7.38
N ILE A 50 7.11 -8.30 -6.10
CA ILE A 50 7.40 -7.26 -5.10
C ILE A 50 8.13 -7.87 -3.91
N ARG A 51 9.29 -7.32 -3.57
CA ARG A 51 10.03 -7.70 -2.36
C ARG A 51 10.25 -6.52 -1.41
N PRO A 52 9.84 -6.66 -0.13
CA PRO A 52 10.21 -5.70 0.90
C PRO A 52 11.72 -5.57 1.07
N LEU A 53 12.18 -4.34 1.29
CA LEU A 53 13.59 -4.09 1.63
C LEU A 53 13.84 -4.28 3.12
N GLN A 54 12.82 -4.02 3.95
CA GLN A 54 12.87 -4.30 5.37
C GLN A 54 12.72 -5.80 5.61
N ALA A 55 13.65 -6.38 6.39
CA ALA A 55 13.59 -7.80 6.71
C ALA A 55 12.41 -8.10 7.64
N GLY A 56 11.73 -9.23 7.38
CA GLY A 56 10.69 -9.77 8.27
C GLY A 56 9.30 -9.14 8.16
N VAL A 57 9.09 -8.18 7.25
CA VAL A 57 7.76 -7.60 7.02
C VAL A 57 6.95 -8.41 6.00
N THR A 58 5.65 -8.48 6.23
CA THR A 58 4.66 -9.05 5.31
C THR A 58 3.98 -7.94 4.50
N ILE A 59 3.48 -8.28 3.32
CA ILE A 59 2.74 -7.36 2.45
C ILE A 59 1.53 -8.05 1.85
N GLY A 60 0.54 -7.26 1.41
CA GLY A 60 -0.68 -7.78 0.77
C GLY A 60 -1.84 -7.98 1.74
N ASN A 61 -1.93 -7.19 2.81
CA ASN A 61 -3.08 -7.16 3.70
C ASN A 61 -4.37 -6.86 2.91
N ARG A 62 -5.43 -7.65 3.14
CA ARG A 62 -6.75 -7.50 2.52
C ARG A 62 -7.90 -7.56 3.53
N GLN A 63 -7.59 -7.49 4.82
CA GLN A 63 -8.57 -7.72 5.89
C GLN A 63 -9.02 -6.41 6.54
N THR A 64 -8.06 -5.56 6.90
CA THR A 64 -8.33 -4.35 7.70
C THR A 64 -7.54 -3.16 7.17
N LEU A 65 -8.04 -1.96 7.41
CA LEU A 65 -7.25 -0.74 7.25
C LEU A 65 -6.10 -0.74 8.27
N SER A 66 -4.93 -0.30 7.83
CA SER A 66 -3.83 -0.04 8.75
C SER A 66 -4.06 1.27 9.52
N VAL A 67 -3.21 1.54 10.51
CA VAL A 67 -3.23 2.83 11.23
C VAL A 67 -2.92 4.00 10.28
N ILE A 68 -1.99 3.82 9.35
CA ILE A 68 -1.57 4.86 8.40
C ILE A 68 -2.65 5.08 7.33
N ASP A 69 -3.31 4.03 6.85
CA ASP A 69 -4.46 4.17 5.93
C ASP A 69 -5.55 5.07 6.55
N ILE A 70 -5.86 4.84 7.84
CA ILE A 70 -6.86 5.63 8.57
C ILE A 70 -6.41 7.08 8.71
N GLU A 71 -5.14 7.30 9.10
CA GLU A 71 -4.56 8.63 9.25
C GLU A 71 -4.58 9.42 7.94
N GLU A 72 -4.11 8.82 6.83
CA GLU A 72 -4.08 9.46 5.52
C GLU A 72 -5.48 9.84 5.03
N VAL A 73 -6.48 8.98 5.24
CA VAL A 73 -7.88 9.31 4.90
C VAL A 73 -8.40 10.45 5.78
N GLN A 74 -8.12 10.42 7.08
CA GLN A 74 -8.55 11.50 7.98
C GLN A 74 -7.93 12.84 7.61
N LEU A 75 -6.64 12.88 7.28
CA LEU A 75 -5.94 14.07 6.82
C LEU A 75 -6.51 14.59 5.50
N ALA A 76 -6.74 13.69 4.53
CA ALA A 76 -7.24 14.04 3.20
C ALA A 76 -8.65 14.67 3.24
N TYR A 77 -9.49 14.24 4.18
CA TYR A 77 -10.87 14.73 4.34
C TYR A 77 -11.05 15.74 5.47
N GLY A 78 -9.97 16.15 6.16
CA GLY A 78 -10.04 17.12 7.25
C GLY A 78 -10.82 16.63 8.47
N CYS A 79 -10.85 15.32 8.70
CA CYS A 79 -11.54 14.74 9.85
C CYS A 79 -10.87 15.19 11.16
N SER A 80 -11.63 15.89 12.01
CA SER A 80 -11.23 16.14 13.40
C SER A 80 -11.43 14.85 14.19
N ALA A 81 -10.51 14.49 15.09
CA ALA A 81 -10.54 13.27 15.90
C ALA A 81 -11.72 13.14 16.91
N THR A 82 -12.84 13.84 16.67
CA THR A 82 -13.98 13.99 17.59
C THR A 82 -15.25 13.24 17.16
N GLY A 83 -15.22 12.44 16.09
CA GLY A 83 -16.30 11.51 15.78
C GLY A 83 -16.18 10.22 16.62
N PRO A 84 -17.29 9.66 17.16
CA PRO A 84 -17.22 8.37 17.82
C PRO A 84 -16.71 7.32 16.82
N ILE A 85 -15.51 6.79 17.10
CA ILE A 85 -14.91 5.70 16.35
C ILE A 85 -15.76 4.46 16.62
N SER A 86 -16.78 4.24 15.81
CA SER A 86 -17.49 2.97 15.80
C SER A 86 -16.67 2.04 14.90
N PRO A 87 -16.10 0.94 15.44
CA PRO A 87 -15.42 -0.04 14.60
C PRO A 87 -16.41 -0.57 13.55
N PRO A 88 -15.97 -0.83 12.31
CA PRO A 88 -16.80 -1.55 11.36
C PRO A 88 -17.09 -2.96 11.91
N THR A 89 -18.38 -3.30 12.02
CA THR A 89 -18.88 -4.65 12.33
C THR A 89 -18.76 -5.59 11.15
#